data_AF-A0A8C8SPN4-F1
#
_entry.id   AF-A0A8C8SPN4-F1
#
_cell.length_a   1.000
_cell.length_b   1.000
_cell.length_c   1.000
_cell.angle_alpha   90.00
_cell.angle_beta   90.00
_cell.angle_gamma   90.00
#
_symmetry.space_group_name_H-M   'P 1'
#
loop_
_entity.id
_entity.type
_entity.pdbx_description
1 polymer ?
#
loop_
_entity_poly.entity_id
_entity_poly.type
_entity_poly.pdbx_seq_one_letter_code
_entity_poly.pdbx_strand_id
1 'polypeptide(L)'
;MLICCFLEPLSTIPKGCIFIAELLLSLQWTSEAARPSERKVAAVGSSVLLLAPDTIKDIKFIQWEYQNGNVPRIIVQYYKGSQPTVFTRYEGRVVFYSPNGSLLLENLQEPDSGVYKASINLLDTEARLTLLQVLRPVSQPQMWSNSSLAGSRIQLGCDVLEGTVENIDWKKEGGPVPPEKCYLLSESHRELLIQKGEKSDCGSYSCNVSNEISWKESFLNLTIIGISPPLEHALKISIAALMFALFSGMGFLTLCLASGRQRIKGETWRWTVIFIQGLVCVSSILMFAATVLWMQEEGPSVAFILLQILLTHVIIVTALISATLVWQPAKLSEFKTKTWQRVILDSTAPGAVILVVLFASLLLQKISQLQERGCSEAVDPTSSTVSSAVIAIVGFSALFLCYHRGQGNQRRQGDRREMKQHSQKEAEEEVEPDPEEEGLQ
;
A
#
# COMPACT_ATOMS: atom_id res chain seq x y z
N MET A 1 28.93 -33.72 28.13
CA MET A 1 29.07 -33.35 29.56
C MET A 1 28.84 -34.62 30.36
N LEU A 2 29.94 -35.23 30.84
CA LEU A 2 30.09 -36.23 31.94
C LEU A 2 29.23 -37.51 31.84
N ILE A 3 29.75 -38.74 31.88
CA ILE A 3 30.66 -39.33 32.88
C ILE A 3 31.48 -40.49 32.26
N CYS A 4 32.79 -40.48 32.50
CA CYS A 4 33.71 -41.62 32.31
C CYS A 4 33.73 -42.52 33.56
N CYS A 5 34.30 -43.73 33.38
CA CYS A 5 34.78 -44.74 34.37
C CYS A 5 33.81 -45.93 34.55
N PHE A 6 34.18 -47.22 34.50
CA PHE A 6 35.44 -47.93 34.75
C PHE A 6 35.53 -49.22 33.91
N LEU A 7 36.76 -49.67 33.63
CA LEU A 7 37.12 -51.02 33.18
C LEU A 7 37.33 -51.96 34.40
N GLU A 8 37.04 -53.25 34.20
CA GLU A 8 37.38 -54.50 34.96
C GLU A 8 36.55 -54.91 36.21
N PRO A 9 36.41 -56.23 36.55
CA PRO A 9 36.54 -57.47 35.77
C PRO A 9 35.25 -58.33 35.73
N LEU A 10 35.14 -59.26 34.76
CA LEU A 10 34.08 -60.28 34.68
C LEU A 10 34.15 -61.24 35.89
N SER A 11 33.46 -60.98 37.00
CA SER A 11 33.17 -62.04 37.99
C SER A 11 32.17 -61.66 39.10
N THR A 12 31.08 -60.94 38.83
CA THR A 12 29.89 -60.97 39.72
C THR A 12 28.72 -60.28 39.02
N ILE A 13 28.05 -60.98 38.09
CA ILE A 13 26.74 -60.56 37.58
C ILE A 13 25.69 -61.42 38.30
N PRO A 14 24.74 -60.85 39.06
CA PRO A 14 23.66 -61.61 39.67
C PRO A 14 22.83 -62.27 38.57
N LYS A 15 22.45 -63.54 38.77
CA LYS A 15 21.76 -64.40 37.79
C LYS A 15 20.47 -63.80 37.18
N GLY A 16 19.93 -62.72 37.75
CA GLY A 16 18.81 -61.95 37.20
C GLY A 16 19.15 -61.01 36.04
N CYS A 17 20.39 -60.51 35.92
CA CYS A 17 20.78 -59.63 34.80
C CYS A 17 21.05 -60.40 33.50
N ILE A 18 21.40 -61.69 33.59
CA ILE A 18 21.57 -62.57 32.41
C ILE A 18 20.22 -62.83 31.73
N PHE A 19 19.14 -63.01 32.51
CA PHE A 19 17.80 -63.15 31.96
C PHE A 19 17.27 -61.86 31.33
N ILE A 20 17.63 -60.68 31.85
CA ILE A 20 17.24 -59.40 31.22
C ILE A 20 18.05 -59.17 29.94
N ALA A 21 19.33 -59.55 29.90
CA ALA A 21 20.13 -59.49 28.68
C ALA A 21 19.62 -60.47 27.60
N GLU A 22 19.24 -61.70 27.96
CA GLU A 22 18.61 -62.64 27.02
C GLU A 22 17.19 -62.22 26.60
N LEU A 23 16.41 -61.58 27.50
CA LEU A 23 15.12 -61.02 27.15
C LEU A 23 15.27 -59.82 26.20
N LEU A 24 16.29 -58.97 26.39
CA LEU A 24 16.63 -57.85 25.50
C LEU A 24 17.21 -58.33 24.16
N LEU A 25 17.95 -59.44 24.14
CA LEU A 25 18.39 -60.12 22.90
C LEU A 25 17.23 -60.81 22.18
N SER A 26 16.23 -61.32 22.90
CA SER A 26 15.00 -61.87 22.31
C SER A 26 14.05 -60.78 21.77
N LEU A 27 14.14 -59.56 22.30
CA LEU A 27 13.38 -58.38 21.83
C LEU A 27 14.05 -57.63 20.67
N GLN A 28 15.27 -58.01 20.28
CA GLN A 28 15.95 -57.47 19.10
C GLN A 28 15.64 -58.22 17.81
N TRP A 29 14.79 -59.25 17.87
CA TRP A 29 14.15 -59.79 16.67
C TRP A 29 12.95 -58.94 16.24
N THR A 30 13.16 -57.64 16.08
CA THR A 30 12.35 -56.90 15.12
C THR A 30 12.85 -57.35 13.75
N SER A 31 12.01 -58.04 12.97
CA SER A 31 12.30 -58.31 11.57
C SER A 31 12.85 -57.03 10.95
N GLU A 32 14.11 -57.06 10.50
CA GLU A 32 14.71 -55.94 9.77
C GLU A 32 13.82 -55.74 8.54
N ALA A 33 12.89 -54.78 8.60
CA ALA A 33 12.09 -54.43 7.44
C ALA A 33 13.11 -53.95 6.41
N ALA A 34 13.28 -54.73 5.33
CA ALA A 34 14.28 -54.45 4.32
C ALA A 34 14.12 -53.00 3.86
N ARG A 35 15.14 -52.16 4.10
CA ARG A 35 15.12 -50.76 3.67
C ARG A 35 15.03 -50.72 2.14
N PRO A 36 14.28 -49.77 1.57
CA PRO A 36 14.28 -49.56 0.13
C PRO A 36 15.71 -49.44 -0.41
N SER A 37 16.03 -50.24 -1.43
CA SER A 37 17.36 -50.31 -2.05
C SER A 37 17.68 -49.02 -2.84
N GLU A 38 16.64 -48.31 -3.30
CA GLU A 38 16.76 -47.10 -4.12
C GLU A 38 15.58 -46.15 -3.89
N ARG A 39 15.80 -44.84 -3.98
CA ARG A 39 14.75 -43.81 -4.02
C ARG A 39 14.75 -43.14 -5.39
N LYS A 40 13.60 -43.09 -6.05
CA LYS A 40 13.39 -42.40 -7.33
C LYS A 40 12.32 -41.32 -7.17
N VAL A 41 12.54 -40.19 -7.83
CA VAL A 41 11.57 -39.09 -7.87
C VAL A 41 11.20 -38.80 -9.31
N ALA A 42 9.91 -38.61 -9.56
CA ALA A 42 9.37 -38.39 -10.89
C ALA A 42 8.20 -37.40 -10.86
N ALA A 43 7.93 -36.78 -12.02
CA ALA A 43 6.85 -35.81 -12.17
C ALA A 43 5.52 -36.51 -12.51
N VAL A 44 4.40 -35.94 -12.06
CA VAL A 44 3.06 -36.33 -12.56
C VAL A 44 3.03 -36.26 -14.09
N GLY A 45 2.47 -37.29 -14.72
CA GLY A 45 2.38 -37.46 -16.18
C GLY A 45 3.64 -37.99 -16.86
N SER A 46 4.77 -38.06 -16.15
CA SER A 46 6.01 -38.65 -16.68
C SER A 46 6.03 -40.18 -16.56
N SER A 47 7.13 -40.81 -16.98
CA SER A 47 7.35 -42.25 -16.88
C SER A 47 8.62 -42.54 -16.07
N VAL A 48 8.64 -43.63 -15.31
CA VAL A 48 9.80 -44.05 -14.51
C VAL A 48 10.15 -45.51 -14.77
N LEU A 49 11.44 -45.78 -15.02
CA LEU A 49 11.97 -47.13 -15.15
C LEU A 49 12.37 -47.65 -13.76
N LEU A 50 11.70 -48.71 -13.33
CA LEU A 50 12.00 -49.46 -12.13
C LEU A 50 12.82 -50.70 -12.51
N LEU A 51 14.02 -50.80 -11.95
CA LEU A 51 14.98 -51.85 -12.30
C LEU A 51 14.70 -53.10 -11.45
N ALA A 52 14.84 -54.27 -12.07
CA ALA A 52 14.83 -55.54 -11.35
C ALA A 52 16.19 -55.78 -10.65
N PRO A 53 16.31 -56.81 -9.80
CA PRO A 53 17.60 -57.25 -9.25
C PRO A 53 18.57 -57.70 -10.35
N ASP A 54 19.81 -57.20 -10.32
CA ASP A 54 20.86 -57.51 -11.31
C ASP A 54 21.51 -58.90 -11.12
N THR A 55 21.21 -59.59 -10.03
CA THR A 55 21.98 -60.73 -9.51
C THR A 55 21.67 -62.07 -10.21
N ILE A 56 20.65 -62.18 -11.07
CA ILE A 56 20.12 -63.47 -11.53
C ILE A 56 20.20 -63.63 -13.05
N LYS A 57 21.07 -64.53 -13.52
CA LYS A 57 21.28 -64.85 -14.94
C LYS A 57 20.21 -65.77 -15.56
N ASP A 58 19.36 -66.40 -14.75
CA ASP A 58 18.26 -67.28 -15.22
C ASP A 58 16.93 -66.95 -14.52
N ILE A 59 16.26 -65.91 -15.03
CA ILE A 59 14.93 -65.48 -14.55
C ILE A 59 13.88 -66.48 -15.07
N LYS A 60 13.35 -67.35 -14.18
CA LYS A 60 12.24 -68.26 -14.51
C LYS A 60 10.88 -67.61 -14.26
N PHE A 61 10.80 -66.84 -13.18
CA PHE A 61 9.61 -66.10 -12.77
C PHE A 61 10.00 -64.75 -12.18
N ILE A 62 9.22 -63.71 -12.44
CA ILE A 62 9.35 -62.41 -11.79
C ILE A 62 7.97 -61.85 -11.44
N GLN A 63 7.89 -61.25 -10.26
CA GLN A 63 6.71 -60.57 -9.76
C GLN A 63 7.08 -59.14 -9.32
N TRP A 64 6.35 -58.17 -9.87
CA TRP A 64 6.35 -56.80 -9.38
C TRP A 64 5.14 -56.58 -8.49
N GLU A 65 5.34 -56.00 -7.31
CA GLU A 65 4.28 -55.66 -6.36
C GLU A 65 4.45 -54.25 -5.80
N TYR A 66 3.34 -53.55 -5.63
CA TYR A 66 3.25 -52.27 -4.95
C TYR A 66 2.87 -52.51 -3.48
N GLN A 67 3.74 -52.09 -2.56
CA GLN A 67 3.52 -52.21 -1.13
C GLN A 67 2.68 -51.03 -0.65
N ASN A 68 1.40 -51.30 -0.37
CA ASN A 68 0.48 -50.33 0.21
C ASN A 68 -0.15 -50.89 1.48
N GLY A 69 0.41 -50.53 2.64
CA GLY A 69 0.01 -51.10 3.92
C GLY A 69 0.29 -52.62 4.00
N ASN A 70 -0.63 -53.39 4.57
CA ASN A 70 -0.42 -54.81 4.88
C ASN A 70 -0.70 -55.78 3.72
N VAL A 71 -1.23 -55.30 2.58
CA VAL A 71 -1.59 -56.16 1.44
C VAL A 71 -0.81 -55.72 0.19
N PRO A 72 0.17 -56.50 -0.27
CA PRO A 72 0.90 -56.19 -1.49
C PRO A 72 -0.05 -56.29 -2.70
N ARG A 73 0.01 -55.30 -3.59
CA ARG A 73 -0.77 -55.28 -4.83
C ARG A 73 0.12 -55.71 -5.99
N ILE A 74 -0.21 -56.84 -6.60
CA ILE A 74 0.56 -57.35 -7.74
C ILE A 74 0.34 -56.45 -8.95
N ILE A 75 1.44 -56.12 -9.64
CA ILE A 75 1.47 -55.22 -10.81
C ILE A 75 1.67 -56.06 -12.08
N VAL A 76 2.73 -56.88 -12.10
CA VAL A 76 3.08 -57.77 -13.22
C VAL A 76 3.56 -59.10 -12.70
N GLN A 77 3.16 -60.18 -13.38
CA GLN A 77 3.75 -61.51 -13.26
C GLN A 77 4.24 -61.98 -14.63
N TYR A 78 5.44 -62.54 -14.69
CA TYR A 78 6.02 -63.07 -15.93
C TYR A 78 6.73 -64.39 -15.68
N TYR A 79 6.43 -65.38 -16.54
CA TYR A 79 7.14 -66.65 -16.61
C TYR A 79 7.98 -66.70 -17.89
N LYS A 80 9.17 -67.29 -17.80
CA LYS A 80 10.06 -67.44 -18.97
C LYS A 80 9.33 -68.15 -20.11
N GLY A 81 9.20 -67.47 -21.26
CA GLY A 81 8.52 -67.98 -22.44
C GLY A 81 7.01 -67.75 -22.51
N SER A 82 6.40 -67.08 -21.52
CA SER A 82 5.00 -66.64 -21.57
C SER A 82 4.87 -65.15 -21.93
N GLN A 83 3.66 -64.69 -22.20
CA GLN A 83 3.36 -63.26 -22.18
C GLN A 83 3.28 -62.76 -20.71
N PRO A 84 3.69 -61.51 -20.42
CA PRO A 84 3.54 -60.93 -19.09
C PRO A 84 2.06 -60.67 -18.78
N THR A 85 1.65 -61.02 -17.57
CA THR A 85 0.30 -60.73 -17.05
C THR A 85 0.34 -59.43 -16.28
N VAL A 86 -0.29 -58.38 -16.82
CA VAL A 86 -0.46 -57.07 -16.17
C VAL A 86 -1.82 -57.04 -15.47
N PHE A 87 -1.85 -56.61 -14.21
CA PHE A 87 -3.10 -56.52 -13.45
C PHE A 87 -3.88 -55.24 -13.78
N THR A 88 -5.22 -55.32 -13.69
CA THR A 88 -6.17 -54.32 -14.22
C THR A 88 -5.91 -52.86 -13.82
N ARG A 89 -5.39 -52.59 -12.62
CA ARG A 89 -5.07 -51.22 -12.15
C ARG A 89 -3.92 -50.56 -12.92
N TYR A 90 -3.07 -51.35 -13.56
CA TYR A 90 -1.86 -50.91 -14.25
C TYR A 90 -1.90 -51.20 -15.76
N GLU A 91 -3.00 -51.76 -16.25
CA GLU A 91 -3.22 -52.01 -17.67
C GLU A 91 -3.19 -50.69 -18.46
N GLY A 92 -2.46 -50.67 -19.58
CA GLY A 92 -2.26 -49.48 -20.40
C GLY A 92 -1.31 -48.42 -19.82
N ARG A 93 -0.73 -48.64 -18.62
CA ARG A 93 0.28 -47.75 -18.01
C ARG A 93 1.63 -48.43 -17.77
N VAL A 94 1.77 -49.71 -18.11
CA VAL A 94 2.94 -50.50 -17.77
C VAL A 94 3.53 -51.17 -19.01
N VAL A 95 4.84 -51.02 -19.16
CA VAL A 95 5.65 -51.75 -20.15
C VAL A 95 6.66 -52.61 -19.41
N PHE A 96 6.56 -53.93 -19.58
CA PHE A 96 7.46 -54.89 -18.96
C PHE A 96 8.56 -55.33 -19.93
N TYR A 97 9.81 -55.21 -19.51
CA TYR A 97 10.97 -55.64 -20.31
C TYR A 97 11.40 -57.05 -19.91
N SER A 98 10.99 -58.05 -20.70
CA SER A 98 11.38 -59.44 -20.48
C SER A 98 12.89 -59.72 -20.46
N PRO A 99 13.78 -59.00 -21.20
CA PRO A 99 15.21 -59.32 -21.20
C PRO A 99 15.91 -59.09 -19.85
N ASN A 100 15.46 -58.10 -19.07
CA ASN A 100 16.08 -57.70 -17.81
C ASN A 100 15.10 -57.63 -16.63
N GLY A 101 13.84 -58.02 -16.82
CA GLY A 101 12.80 -58.03 -15.80
C GLY A 101 12.34 -56.64 -15.33
N SER A 102 12.82 -55.56 -15.96
CA SER A 102 12.52 -54.19 -15.52
C SER A 102 11.11 -53.75 -15.92
N LEU A 103 10.57 -52.79 -15.18
CA LEU A 103 9.21 -52.29 -15.33
C LEU A 103 9.23 -50.79 -15.61
N LEU A 104 8.72 -50.36 -16.75
CA LEU A 104 8.43 -48.95 -17.02
C LEU A 104 6.98 -48.66 -16.64
N LEU A 105 6.79 -47.74 -15.70
CA LEU A 105 5.48 -47.23 -15.33
C LEU A 105 5.30 -45.85 -15.97
N GLU A 106 4.29 -45.71 -16.83
CA GLU A 106 3.97 -44.52 -17.62
C GLU A 106 2.77 -43.76 -17.03
N ASN A 107 2.66 -42.48 -17.38
CA ASN A 107 1.58 -41.60 -16.93
C ASN A 107 1.39 -41.65 -15.41
N LEU A 108 2.47 -41.32 -14.70
CA LEU A 108 2.53 -41.33 -13.25
C LEU A 108 1.53 -40.37 -12.61
N GLN A 109 0.93 -40.79 -11.50
CA GLN A 109 0.01 -39.98 -10.71
C GLN A 109 0.53 -39.88 -9.26
N GLU A 110 0.15 -38.84 -8.51
CA GLU A 110 0.57 -38.68 -7.10
C GLU A 110 0.31 -39.94 -6.23
N PRO A 111 -0.82 -40.67 -6.37
CA PRO A 111 -1.07 -41.89 -5.60
C PRO A 111 -0.22 -43.10 -6.01
N ASP A 112 0.59 -43.01 -7.07
CA ASP A 112 1.60 -44.01 -7.42
C ASP A 112 2.86 -43.87 -6.53
N SER A 113 2.92 -42.89 -5.62
CA SER A 113 4.00 -42.75 -4.64
C SER A 113 3.97 -43.86 -3.59
N GLY A 114 5.04 -44.64 -3.49
CA GLY A 114 5.17 -45.70 -2.49
C GLY A 114 6.31 -46.66 -2.81
N VAL A 115 6.32 -47.81 -2.14
CA VAL A 115 7.41 -48.79 -2.28
C VAL A 115 7.02 -49.86 -3.28
N TYR A 116 7.86 -50.05 -4.29
CA TYR A 116 7.73 -51.07 -5.32
C TYR A 116 8.76 -52.17 -5.08
N LYS A 117 8.31 -53.43 -5.12
CA LYS A 117 9.16 -54.58 -4.87
C LYS A 117 9.17 -55.49 -6.10
N ALA A 118 10.38 -55.83 -6.55
CA ALA A 118 10.60 -56.82 -7.59
C ALA A 118 11.16 -58.10 -6.97
N SER A 119 10.43 -59.20 -7.06
CA SER A 119 10.84 -60.51 -6.55
C SER A 119 11.08 -61.45 -7.71
N ILE A 120 12.27 -62.05 -7.80
CA ILE A 120 12.61 -63.06 -8.80
C ILE A 120 12.48 -64.44 -8.17
N ASN A 121 11.85 -65.38 -8.87
CA ASN A 121 11.61 -66.75 -8.42
C ASN A 121 10.97 -66.86 -7.01
N LEU A 122 10.24 -65.81 -6.57
CA LEU A 122 9.64 -65.66 -5.22
C LEU A 122 10.66 -65.68 -4.06
N LEU A 123 11.94 -65.43 -4.33
CA LEU A 123 12.98 -65.35 -3.31
C LEU A 123 13.03 -63.93 -2.73
N ASP A 124 12.64 -63.80 -1.45
CA ASP A 124 12.56 -62.50 -0.77
C ASP A 124 13.94 -61.91 -0.44
N THR A 125 14.95 -62.78 -0.27
CA THR A 125 16.35 -62.41 0.00
C THR A 125 17.02 -61.67 -1.17
N GLU A 126 16.45 -61.76 -2.37
CA GLU A 126 16.99 -61.18 -3.59
C GLU A 126 16.04 -60.13 -4.19
N ALA A 127 15.02 -59.71 -3.44
CA ALA A 127 14.06 -58.73 -3.91
C ALA A 127 14.67 -57.32 -3.93
N ARG A 128 14.37 -56.55 -4.98
CA ARG A 128 14.75 -55.13 -5.08
C ARG A 128 13.59 -54.25 -4.68
N LEU A 129 13.82 -53.38 -3.71
CA LEU A 129 12.84 -52.42 -3.21
C LEU A 129 13.17 -51.02 -3.74
N THR A 130 12.21 -50.36 -4.38
CA THR A 130 12.35 -48.97 -4.86
C THR A 130 11.28 -48.10 -4.24
N LEU A 131 11.67 -47.05 -3.52
CA LEU A 131 10.76 -46.00 -3.07
C LEU A 131 10.56 -44.99 -4.20
N LEU A 132 9.37 -44.94 -4.78
CA LEU A 132 8.98 -43.96 -5.78
C LEU A 132 8.23 -42.81 -5.09
N GLN A 133 8.68 -41.58 -5.33
CA GLN A 133 7.95 -40.37 -4.95
C GLN A 133 7.53 -39.62 -6.21
N VAL A 134 6.22 -39.48 -6.42
CA VAL A 134 5.66 -38.75 -7.55
C VAL A 134 5.26 -37.37 -7.08
N LEU A 135 5.93 -36.35 -7.61
CA LEU A 135 5.71 -34.96 -7.25
C LEU A 135 4.97 -34.22 -8.36
N ARG A 136 4.09 -33.29 -7.99
CA ARG A 136 3.52 -32.34 -8.94
C ARG A 136 4.46 -31.14 -9.08
N PRO A 137 4.85 -30.75 -10.30
CA PRO A 137 5.65 -29.55 -10.51
C PRO A 137 5.02 -28.31 -9.88
N VAL A 138 5.83 -27.42 -9.32
CA VAL A 138 5.34 -26.19 -8.69
C VAL A 138 4.85 -25.18 -9.73
N SER A 139 3.73 -24.51 -9.44
CA SER A 139 3.24 -23.39 -10.23
C SER A 139 4.00 -22.10 -9.93
N GLN A 140 3.83 -21.08 -10.77
CA GLN A 140 4.37 -19.75 -10.50
C GLN A 140 3.79 -19.19 -9.18
N PRO A 141 4.63 -18.79 -8.20
CA PRO A 141 4.13 -18.24 -6.94
C PRO A 141 3.53 -16.84 -7.13
N GLN A 142 2.53 -16.50 -6.34
CA GLN A 142 1.93 -15.17 -6.26
C GLN A 142 2.45 -14.46 -5.01
N MET A 143 3.01 -13.27 -5.20
CA MET A 143 3.53 -12.47 -4.09
C MET A 143 2.64 -11.28 -3.80
N TRP A 144 2.53 -10.93 -2.52
CA TRP A 144 1.74 -9.79 -2.07
C TRP A 144 2.35 -9.13 -0.83
N SER A 145 1.88 -7.92 -0.50
CA SER A 145 2.21 -7.21 0.74
C SER A 145 0.94 -6.68 1.39
N ASN A 146 0.84 -6.75 2.72
CA ASN A 146 -0.32 -6.22 3.45
C ASN A 146 -0.26 -4.70 3.69
N SER A 147 0.95 -4.13 3.66
CA SER A 147 1.23 -2.74 4.00
C SER A 147 2.54 -2.34 3.36
N SER A 148 2.71 -1.04 3.15
CA SER A 148 3.92 -0.42 2.63
C SER A 148 4.28 0.85 3.40
N LEU A 149 3.68 1.08 4.58
CA LEU A 149 3.85 2.33 5.32
C LEU A 149 5.10 2.29 6.22
N ALA A 150 5.86 3.39 6.23
CA ALA A 150 6.99 3.55 7.14
C ALA A 150 6.52 3.44 8.61
N GLY A 151 7.26 2.69 9.43
CA GLY A 151 6.94 2.45 10.82
C GLY A 151 5.86 1.39 11.08
N SER A 152 5.14 0.92 10.05
CA SER A 152 4.16 -0.15 10.21
C SER A 152 4.82 -1.54 10.17
N ARG A 153 4.09 -2.55 10.65
CA ARG A 153 4.48 -3.95 10.52
C ARG A 153 4.05 -4.46 9.15
N ILE A 154 5.01 -4.93 8.35
CA ILE A 154 4.80 -5.36 6.96
C ILE A 154 4.94 -6.87 6.86
N GLN A 155 3.99 -7.50 6.17
CA GLN A 155 3.97 -8.91 5.87
C GLN A 155 3.97 -9.08 4.35
N LEU A 156 4.98 -9.81 3.86
CA LEU A 156 5.05 -10.27 2.49
C LEU A 156 4.61 -11.73 2.45
N GLY A 157 3.72 -12.07 1.53
CA GLY A 157 3.26 -13.45 1.34
C GLY A 157 3.72 -14.03 0.02
N CYS A 158 3.88 -15.35 -0.02
CA CYS A 158 4.20 -16.12 -1.20
C CYS A 158 3.29 -17.35 -1.27
N ASP A 159 2.30 -17.27 -2.16
CA ASP A 159 1.27 -18.29 -2.33
C ASP A 159 1.49 -19.10 -3.60
N VAL A 160 1.37 -20.43 -3.48
CA VAL A 160 1.46 -21.37 -4.61
C VAL A 160 0.11 -22.05 -4.75
N LEU A 161 -0.53 -21.87 -5.91
CA LEU A 161 -1.87 -22.41 -6.17
C LEU A 161 -1.85 -23.91 -6.46
N GLU A 162 -0.82 -24.38 -7.18
CA GLU A 162 -0.69 -25.78 -7.58
C GLU A 162 0.75 -26.30 -7.45
N GLY A 163 0.87 -27.60 -7.16
CA GLY A 163 2.15 -28.28 -7.04
C GLY A 163 2.50 -28.65 -5.60
N THR A 164 3.45 -29.57 -5.47
CA THR A 164 3.96 -30.00 -4.17
C THR A 164 5.12 -29.09 -3.80
N VAL A 165 4.97 -28.24 -2.77
CA VAL A 165 6.03 -27.34 -2.30
C VAL A 165 6.78 -28.00 -1.16
N GLU A 166 8.09 -28.17 -1.31
CA GLU A 166 8.97 -28.74 -0.28
C GLU A 166 9.85 -27.67 0.36
N ASN A 167 10.30 -26.69 -0.41
CA ASN A 167 11.10 -25.58 0.10
C ASN A 167 10.63 -24.22 -0.43
N ILE A 168 10.75 -23.19 0.42
CA ILE A 168 10.50 -21.79 0.10
C ILE A 168 11.68 -20.95 0.58
N ASP A 169 12.38 -20.32 -0.36
CA ASP A 169 13.53 -19.46 -0.10
C ASP A 169 13.22 -18.01 -0.45
N TRP A 170 13.44 -17.12 0.53
CA TRP A 170 13.28 -15.68 0.35
C TRP A 170 14.62 -15.00 0.12
N LYS A 171 14.64 -14.08 -0.84
CA LYS A 171 15.80 -13.23 -1.12
C LYS A 171 15.38 -11.77 -1.22
N LYS A 172 16.32 -10.88 -0.91
CA LYS A 172 16.21 -9.46 -1.15
C LYS A 172 17.36 -9.04 -2.05
N GLU A 173 17.05 -8.47 -3.21
CA GLU A 173 18.03 -8.01 -4.21
C GLU A 173 19.04 -9.11 -4.60
N GLY A 174 18.56 -10.36 -4.66
CA GLY A 174 19.38 -11.54 -4.96
C GLY A 174 20.20 -12.10 -3.78
N GLY A 175 20.28 -11.37 -2.66
CA GLY A 175 20.95 -11.81 -1.43
C GLY A 175 19.99 -12.40 -0.39
N PRO A 176 20.52 -12.97 0.71
CA PRO A 176 19.70 -13.45 1.82
C PRO A 176 18.96 -12.29 2.49
N VAL A 177 17.74 -12.55 2.98
CA VAL A 177 16.99 -11.57 3.76
C VAL A 177 17.70 -11.27 5.09
N PRO A 178 17.74 -10.01 5.56
CA PRO A 178 18.41 -9.66 6.82
C PRO A 178 17.72 -10.32 8.04
N PRO A 179 18.38 -11.24 8.75
CA PRO A 179 17.74 -12.02 9.82
C PRO A 179 17.41 -11.18 11.07
N GLU A 180 18.07 -10.03 11.24
CA GLU A 180 17.84 -9.13 12.38
C GLU A 180 16.53 -8.32 12.25
N LYS A 181 16.02 -8.14 11.02
CA LYS A 181 14.85 -7.29 10.73
C LYS A 181 13.67 -8.07 10.15
N CYS A 182 13.95 -9.18 9.49
CA CYS A 182 12.96 -10.01 8.80
C CYS A 182 12.83 -11.36 9.51
N TYR A 183 11.59 -11.78 9.73
CA TYR A 183 11.26 -13.06 10.36
C TYR A 183 10.41 -13.88 9.41
N LEU A 184 10.80 -15.13 9.17
CA LEU A 184 9.92 -16.07 8.47
C LEU A 184 8.85 -16.53 9.47
N LEU A 185 7.59 -16.38 9.07
CA LEU A 185 6.45 -16.88 9.84
C LEU A 185 6.14 -18.31 9.39
N SER A 186 5.77 -19.15 10.37
CA SER A 186 5.39 -20.56 10.20
C SER A 186 6.54 -21.53 9.90
N GLU A 187 6.33 -22.83 10.16
CA GLU A 187 7.16 -23.93 9.64
C GLU A 187 7.20 -23.96 8.10
N SER A 188 6.22 -23.33 7.45
CA SER A 188 6.08 -23.33 5.99
C SER A 188 6.86 -22.23 5.27
N HIS A 189 7.45 -21.25 5.98
CA HIS A 189 8.22 -20.13 5.42
C HIS A 189 7.51 -19.32 4.30
N ARG A 190 6.17 -19.39 4.22
CA ARG A 190 5.37 -18.71 3.18
C ARG A 190 5.27 -17.21 3.36
N GLU A 191 5.55 -16.73 4.57
CA GLU A 191 5.34 -15.35 4.97
C GLU A 191 6.63 -14.77 5.53
N LEU A 192 7.04 -13.61 5.01
CA LEU A 192 8.16 -12.83 5.51
C LEU A 192 7.64 -11.60 6.23
N LEU A 193 8.00 -11.45 7.49
CA LEU A 193 7.58 -10.36 8.34
C LEU A 193 8.70 -9.36 8.60
N ILE A 194 8.45 -8.11 8.28
CA ILE A 194 9.27 -6.95 8.65
C ILE A 194 8.58 -6.26 9.83
N GLN A 195 9.24 -6.22 10.99
CA GLN A 195 8.61 -5.69 12.21
C GLN A 195 8.22 -4.21 12.11
N LYS A 196 9.07 -3.43 11.47
CA LYS A 196 8.92 -1.98 11.32
C LYS A 196 9.49 -1.57 9.97
N GLY A 197 8.63 -1.10 9.06
CA GLY A 197 9.05 -0.69 7.73
C GLY A 197 9.95 0.54 7.77
N GLU A 198 11.14 0.44 7.19
CA GLU A 198 12.11 1.53 7.08
C GLU A 198 12.57 1.72 5.63
N LYS A 199 13.11 2.90 5.31
CA LYS A 199 13.69 3.17 3.98
C LYS A 199 14.67 2.09 3.50
N SER A 200 15.42 1.48 4.42
CA SER A 200 16.36 0.39 4.09
C SER A 200 15.68 -0.86 3.56
N ASP A 201 14.39 -1.05 3.85
CA ASP A 201 13.66 -2.26 3.49
C ASP A 201 13.08 -2.22 2.08
N CYS A 202 13.16 -1.07 1.42
CA CYS A 202 12.87 -0.95 0.00
C CYS A 202 13.77 -1.85 -0.83
N GLY A 203 13.21 -2.39 -1.92
CA GLY A 203 13.95 -3.21 -2.85
C GLY A 203 13.08 -4.30 -3.48
N SER A 204 13.72 -5.13 -4.30
CA SER A 204 13.08 -6.27 -4.94
C SER A 204 13.23 -7.51 -4.06
N TYR A 205 12.12 -8.05 -3.58
CA TYR A 205 12.06 -9.31 -2.87
C TYR A 205 11.73 -10.42 -3.84
N SER A 206 12.40 -11.55 -3.74
CA SER A 206 12.05 -12.75 -4.50
C SER A 206 11.69 -13.90 -3.57
N CYS A 207 10.71 -14.68 -4.01
CA CYS A 207 10.32 -15.93 -3.38
C CYS A 207 10.54 -17.06 -4.39
N ASN A 208 11.47 -17.96 -4.06
CA ASN A 208 11.71 -19.18 -4.81
C ASN A 208 10.99 -20.33 -4.11
N VAL A 209 10.10 -20.99 -4.84
CA VAL A 209 9.39 -22.18 -4.41
C VAL A 209 9.91 -23.36 -5.21
N SER A 210 10.23 -24.45 -4.52
CA SER A 210 10.84 -25.60 -5.16
C SER A 210 10.42 -26.93 -4.55
N ASN A 211 10.60 -27.96 -5.36
CA ASN A 211 10.62 -29.35 -4.99
C ASN A 211 11.73 -30.05 -5.77
N GLU A 212 11.94 -31.34 -5.52
CA GLU A 212 13.05 -32.08 -6.15
C GLU A 212 13.03 -32.13 -7.69
N ILE A 213 11.89 -31.85 -8.34
CA ILE A 213 11.74 -31.95 -9.79
C ILE A 213 11.59 -30.59 -10.49
N SER A 214 11.31 -29.51 -9.76
CA SER A 214 10.93 -28.22 -10.34
C SER A 214 11.12 -27.07 -9.36
N TRP A 215 11.35 -25.88 -9.90
CA TRP A 215 11.42 -24.65 -9.13
C TRP A 215 10.81 -23.49 -9.92
N LYS A 216 10.27 -22.50 -9.19
CA LYS A 216 9.73 -21.26 -9.72
C LYS A 216 10.07 -20.10 -8.80
N GLU A 217 10.30 -18.93 -9.38
CA GLU A 217 10.63 -17.72 -8.63
C GLU A 217 9.76 -16.56 -9.09
N SER A 218 9.18 -15.83 -8.14
CA SER A 218 8.47 -14.57 -8.37
C SER A 218 9.15 -13.43 -7.64
N PHE A 219 8.84 -12.21 -8.06
CA PHE A 219 9.42 -10.98 -7.55
C PHE A 219 8.32 -10.00 -7.11
N LEU A 220 8.61 -9.25 -6.05
CA LEU A 220 7.78 -8.17 -5.52
C LEU A 220 8.69 -6.98 -5.19
N ASN A 221 8.43 -5.84 -5.85
CA ASN A 221 9.12 -4.60 -5.52
C ASN A 221 8.41 -3.90 -4.37
N LEU A 222 9.03 -3.92 -3.19
CA LEU A 222 8.52 -3.25 -2.01
C LEU A 222 9.02 -1.81 -2.00
N THR A 223 8.09 -0.86 -2.01
CA THR A 223 8.36 0.58 -1.85
C THR A 223 7.76 1.05 -0.54
N ILE A 224 8.59 1.52 0.38
CA ILE A 224 8.13 2.05 1.67
C ILE A 224 7.66 3.50 1.47
N ILE A 225 6.38 3.73 1.74
CA ILE A 225 5.71 5.02 1.70
C ILE A 225 5.96 5.73 3.02
N GLY A 226 6.54 6.93 2.96
CA GLY A 226 6.90 7.70 4.17
C GLY A 226 5.70 8.33 4.89
N ILE A 227 4.59 8.58 4.17
CA ILE A 227 3.41 9.29 4.67
C ILE A 227 2.13 8.52 4.35
N SER A 228 1.16 8.51 5.27
CA SER A 228 -0.13 7.86 5.06
C SER A 228 -1.02 8.67 4.10
N PRO A 229 -2.02 8.04 3.45
CA PRO A 229 -2.90 8.75 2.52
C PRO A 229 -3.60 9.99 3.12
N PRO A 230 -4.07 10.00 4.38
CA PRO A 230 -4.63 11.22 4.99
C PRO A 230 -3.61 12.37 5.08
N LEU A 231 -2.34 12.05 5.30
CA LEU A 231 -1.28 13.04 5.42
C LEU A 231 -0.86 13.63 4.06
N GLU A 232 -0.95 12.84 2.98
CA GLU A 232 -0.83 13.35 1.62
C GLU A 232 -1.91 14.40 1.32
N HIS A 233 -3.15 14.16 1.76
CA HIS A 233 -4.22 15.15 1.63
C HIS A 233 -3.93 16.40 2.49
N ALA A 234 -3.44 16.23 3.72
CA ALA A 234 -3.02 17.35 4.57
C ALA A 234 -1.94 18.20 3.90
N LEU A 235 -0.94 17.59 3.26
CA LEU A 235 0.10 18.26 2.48
C LEU A 235 -0.52 19.11 1.36
N LYS A 236 -1.36 18.50 0.51
CA LYS A 236 -2.00 19.20 -0.63
C LYS A 236 -2.88 20.36 -0.16
N ILE A 237 -3.62 20.17 0.93
CA ILE A 237 -4.49 21.20 1.53
C ILE A 237 -3.64 22.34 2.12
N SER A 238 -2.53 22.05 2.80
CA SER A 238 -1.62 23.08 3.32
C SER A 238 -0.96 23.90 2.22
N ILE A 239 -0.59 23.28 1.10
CA ILE A 239 -0.07 24.00 -0.08
C ILE A 239 -1.14 24.96 -0.62
N ALA A 240 -2.37 24.48 -0.80
CA ALA A 240 -3.47 25.33 -1.25
C ALA A 240 -3.74 26.49 -0.28
N ALA A 241 -3.73 26.23 1.02
CA ALA A 241 -3.91 27.25 2.06
C ALA A 241 -2.80 28.32 2.01
N LEU A 242 -1.54 27.91 1.84
CA LEU A 242 -0.40 28.81 1.69
C LEU A 242 -0.54 29.69 0.44
N MET A 243 -0.97 29.12 -0.69
CA MET A 243 -1.20 29.90 -1.91
C MET A 243 -2.27 30.97 -1.69
N PHE A 244 -3.44 30.63 -1.13
CA PHE A 244 -4.48 31.62 -0.84
C PHE A 244 -4.02 32.70 0.16
N ALA A 245 -3.23 32.34 1.17
CA ALA A 245 -2.65 33.28 2.12
C ALA A 245 -1.67 34.25 1.44
N LEU A 246 -0.83 33.77 0.51
CA LEU A 246 0.09 34.61 -0.26
C LEU A 246 -0.64 35.58 -1.19
N PHE A 247 -1.68 35.13 -1.90
CA PHE A 247 -2.52 36.01 -2.73
C PHE A 247 -3.23 37.07 -1.87
N SER A 248 -3.73 36.68 -0.71
CA SER A 248 -4.35 37.63 0.24
C SER A 248 -3.35 38.65 0.77
N GLY A 249 -2.15 38.22 1.17
CA GLY A 249 -1.06 39.09 1.62
C GLY A 249 -0.60 40.07 0.54
N MET A 250 -0.48 39.61 -0.71
CA MET A 250 -0.18 40.47 -1.86
C MET A 250 -1.31 41.48 -2.14
N GLY A 251 -2.58 41.05 -2.03
CA GLY A 251 -3.75 41.93 -2.10
C GLY A 251 -3.74 43.01 -1.01
N PHE A 252 -3.34 42.64 0.22
CA PHE A 252 -3.23 43.60 1.32
C PHE A 252 -2.08 44.60 1.10
N LEU A 253 -0.90 44.13 0.68
CA LEU A 253 0.24 44.99 0.32
C LEU A 253 -0.13 46.01 -0.77
N THR A 254 -0.83 45.57 -1.82
CA THR A 254 -1.29 46.46 -2.90
C THR A 254 -2.30 47.49 -2.40
N LEU A 255 -3.23 47.12 -1.51
CA LEU A 255 -4.13 48.06 -0.84
C LEU A 255 -3.38 49.12 -0.02
N CYS A 256 -2.39 48.72 0.79
CA CYS A 256 -1.61 49.64 1.61
C CYS A 256 -0.82 50.63 0.76
N LEU A 257 -0.13 50.15 -0.28
CA LEU A 257 0.66 50.99 -1.19
C LEU A 257 -0.22 51.95 -1.99
N ALA A 258 -1.38 51.47 -2.46
CA ALA A 258 -2.29 52.31 -3.21
C ALA A 258 -2.93 53.39 -2.33
N SER A 259 -3.27 53.09 -1.07
CA SER A 259 -3.81 54.07 -0.11
C SER A 259 -2.86 55.24 0.16
N GLY A 260 -1.54 55.04 0.01
CA GLY A 260 -0.54 56.11 0.18
C GLY A 260 -0.37 57.03 -1.04
N ARG A 261 -0.66 56.55 -2.26
CA ARG A 261 -0.49 57.31 -3.52
C ARG A 261 -1.77 57.87 -4.12
N GLN A 262 -2.89 57.16 -4.01
CA GLN A 262 -4.19 57.61 -4.50
C GLN A 262 -5.28 57.17 -3.53
N ARG A 263 -6.20 58.09 -3.27
CA ARG A 263 -7.34 57.87 -2.37
C ARG A 263 -8.33 56.93 -3.08
N ILE A 264 -8.10 55.61 -3.04
CA ILE A 264 -9.10 54.61 -3.42
C ILE A 264 -10.35 54.91 -2.59
N LYS A 265 -11.37 55.47 -3.23
CA LYS A 265 -12.58 55.97 -2.58
C LYS A 265 -13.79 55.15 -3.02
N GLY A 266 -14.67 54.89 -2.06
CA GLY A 266 -15.99 54.31 -2.33
C GLY A 266 -15.98 52.80 -2.48
N GLU A 267 -16.61 52.33 -3.56
CA GLU A 267 -17.07 50.95 -3.73
C GLU A 267 -15.94 49.95 -4.08
N THR A 268 -14.86 50.42 -4.72
CA THR A 268 -13.64 49.63 -5.00
C THR A 268 -12.99 49.08 -3.75
N TRP A 269 -12.69 49.96 -2.80
CA TRP A 269 -12.04 49.59 -1.55
C TRP A 269 -12.85 48.53 -0.80
N ARG A 270 -14.19 48.66 -0.80
CA ARG A 270 -15.10 47.69 -0.17
C ARG A 270 -14.97 46.30 -0.78
N TRP A 271 -15.06 46.17 -2.11
CA TRP A 271 -14.97 44.87 -2.79
C TRP A 271 -13.58 44.24 -2.68
N THR A 272 -12.52 45.03 -2.74
CA THR A 272 -11.14 44.53 -2.55
C THR A 272 -10.93 44.00 -1.13
N VAL A 273 -11.44 44.68 -0.10
CA VAL A 273 -11.37 44.21 1.29
C VAL A 273 -12.19 42.93 1.48
N ILE A 274 -13.40 42.85 0.93
CA ILE A 274 -14.22 41.61 0.98
C ILE A 274 -13.47 40.44 0.36
N PHE A 275 -12.80 40.64 -0.78
CA PHE A 275 -12.04 39.58 -1.44
C PHE A 275 -10.85 39.08 -0.62
N ILE A 276 -10.04 40.02 -0.11
CA ILE A 276 -8.86 39.69 0.71
C ILE A 276 -9.31 38.92 1.95
N GLN A 277 -10.37 39.38 2.62
CA GLN A 277 -10.92 38.71 3.80
C GLN A 277 -11.52 37.34 3.48
N GLY A 278 -12.15 37.20 2.30
CA GLY A 278 -12.61 35.91 1.79
C GLY A 278 -11.47 34.92 1.56
N LEU A 279 -10.37 35.36 0.93
CA LEU A 279 -9.18 34.53 0.74
C LEU A 279 -8.52 34.14 2.08
N VAL A 280 -8.46 35.04 3.06
CA VAL A 280 -7.99 34.71 4.42
C VAL A 280 -8.89 33.67 5.08
N CYS A 281 -10.21 33.78 4.93
CA CYS A 281 -11.14 32.82 5.50
C CYS A 281 -10.95 31.42 4.87
N VAL A 282 -10.87 31.35 3.53
CA VAL A 282 -10.61 30.10 2.81
C VAL A 282 -9.26 29.49 3.21
N SER A 283 -8.19 30.27 3.27
CA SER A 283 -6.88 29.76 3.69
C SER A 283 -6.88 29.25 5.14
N SER A 284 -7.61 29.92 6.03
CA SER A 284 -7.75 29.52 7.44
C SER A 284 -8.55 28.22 7.59
N ILE A 285 -9.62 28.05 6.82
CA ILE A 285 -10.42 26.80 6.79
C ILE A 285 -9.59 25.63 6.28
N LEU A 286 -8.82 25.83 5.20
CA LEU A 286 -7.95 24.79 4.67
C LEU A 286 -6.85 24.42 5.66
N MET A 287 -6.22 25.40 6.32
CA MET A 287 -5.26 25.11 7.40
C MET A 287 -5.89 24.36 8.58
N PHE A 288 -7.12 24.71 8.96
CA PHE A 288 -7.87 24.00 10.00
C PHE A 288 -8.03 22.53 9.60
N ALA A 289 -8.49 22.26 8.38
CA ALA A 289 -8.66 20.90 7.87
C ALA A 289 -7.34 20.10 7.81
N ALA A 290 -6.27 20.69 7.27
CA ALA A 290 -4.97 20.03 7.19
C ALA A 290 -4.41 19.64 8.56
N THR A 291 -4.60 20.51 9.56
CA THR A 291 -4.11 20.26 10.92
C THR A 291 -4.98 19.27 11.69
N VAL A 292 -6.27 19.15 11.38
CA VAL A 292 -7.10 18.03 11.86
C VAL A 292 -6.57 16.70 11.32
N LEU A 293 -6.32 16.61 10.01
CA LEU A 293 -5.78 15.40 9.39
C LEU A 293 -4.43 14.99 10.00
N TRP A 294 -3.55 15.97 10.25
CA TRP A 294 -2.29 15.73 10.95
C TRP A 294 -2.50 15.16 12.36
N MET A 295 -3.38 15.78 13.16
CA MET A 295 -3.62 15.35 14.54
C MET A 295 -4.31 13.99 14.64
N GLN A 296 -5.05 13.58 13.60
CA GLN A 296 -5.67 12.25 13.55
C GLN A 296 -4.63 11.14 13.36
N GLU A 297 -3.54 11.41 12.63
CA GLU A 297 -2.49 10.43 12.33
C GLU A 297 -1.38 10.39 13.38
N GLU A 298 -0.78 11.56 13.70
CA GLU A 298 0.36 11.65 14.62
C GLU A 298 -0.08 11.95 16.08
N GLY A 299 -1.36 12.20 16.29
CA GLY A 299 -1.93 12.56 17.59
C GLY A 299 -1.97 14.07 17.88
N PRO A 300 -2.71 14.48 18.92
CA PRO A 300 -2.86 15.89 19.27
C PRO A 300 -1.60 16.46 19.94
N SER A 301 -1.16 17.63 19.48
CA SER A 301 -0.10 18.43 20.11
C SER A 301 -0.63 19.78 20.57
N VAL A 302 -0.15 20.28 21.71
CA VAL A 302 -0.58 21.56 22.29
C VAL A 302 -0.44 22.71 21.28
N ALA A 303 0.64 22.73 20.49
CA ALA A 303 0.85 23.77 19.48
C ALA A 303 -0.24 23.77 18.39
N PHE A 304 -0.65 22.60 17.90
CA PHE A 304 -1.70 22.47 16.89
C PHE A 304 -3.09 22.71 17.47
N ILE A 305 -3.33 22.36 18.74
CA ILE A 305 -4.59 22.69 19.42
C ILE A 305 -4.74 24.21 19.56
N LEU A 306 -3.69 24.90 20.03
CA LEU A 306 -3.70 26.36 20.12
C LEU A 306 -3.88 27.02 18.75
N LEU A 307 -3.25 26.46 17.71
CA LEU A 307 -3.48 26.90 16.33
C LEU A 307 -4.95 26.76 15.92
N GLN A 308 -5.61 25.63 16.22
CA GLN A 308 -7.03 25.49 15.88
C GLN A 308 -7.91 26.54 16.57
N ILE A 309 -7.62 26.85 17.83
CA ILE A 309 -8.33 27.92 18.55
C ILE A 309 -8.11 29.28 17.86
N LEU A 310 -6.88 29.58 17.46
CA LEU A 310 -6.58 30.82 16.74
C LEU A 310 -7.25 30.87 15.35
N LEU A 311 -7.23 29.76 14.60
CA LEU A 311 -7.85 29.67 13.28
C LEU A 311 -9.37 29.82 13.36
N THR A 312 -10.03 29.19 14.34
CA THR A 312 -11.48 29.37 14.56
C THR A 312 -11.84 30.83 14.88
N HIS A 313 -11.04 31.50 15.70
CA HIS A 313 -11.22 32.92 15.96
C HIS A 313 -11.08 33.76 14.68
N VAL A 314 -10.04 33.51 13.88
CA VAL A 314 -9.82 34.19 12.59
C VAL A 314 -10.99 33.94 11.63
N ILE A 315 -11.49 32.71 11.52
CA ILE A 315 -12.63 32.36 10.66
C ILE A 315 -13.89 33.13 11.08
N ILE A 316 -14.20 33.19 12.37
CA ILE A 316 -15.37 33.92 12.88
C ILE A 316 -15.23 35.42 12.60
N VAL A 317 -14.09 36.02 12.93
CA VAL A 317 -13.86 37.46 12.72
C VAL A 317 -13.90 37.81 11.23
N THR A 318 -13.28 36.99 10.38
CA THR A 318 -13.28 37.21 8.92
C THR A 318 -14.66 37.08 8.29
N ALA A 319 -15.46 36.11 8.74
CA ALA A 319 -16.86 35.95 8.31
C ALA A 319 -17.77 37.10 8.78
N LEU A 320 -17.60 37.59 10.01
CA LEU A 320 -18.37 38.73 10.52
C LEU A 320 -18.02 40.02 9.77
N ILE A 321 -16.74 40.25 9.47
CA ILE A 321 -16.30 41.40 8.68
C ILE A 321 -16.86 41.35 7.26
N SER A 322 -16.83 40.19 6.59
CA SER A 322 -17.38 40.06 5.24
C SER A 322 -18.90 40.23 5.21
N ALA A 323 -19.63 39.63 6.17
CA ALA A 323 -21.09 39.78 6.26
C ALA A 323 -21.52 41.24 6.50
N THR A 324 -20.84 41.95 7.39
CA THR A 324 -21.13 43.38 7.67
C THR A 324 -20.87 44.27 6.45
N LEU A 325 -19.80 44.02 5.70
CA LEU A 325 -19.47 44.74 4.46
C LEU A 325 -20.49 44.50 3.34
N VAL A 326 -21.14 43.34 3.31
CA VAL A 326 -22.14 42.98 2.29
C VAL A 326 -23.53 43.53 2.65
N TRP A 327 -23.98 43.39 3.90
CA TRP A 327 -25.38 43.70 4.27
C TRP A 327 -25.63 45.14 4.76
N GLN A 328 -24.66 45.82 5.38
CA GLN A 328 -24.90 47.14 5.96
C GLN A 328 -23.83 48.17 5.55
N PRO A 329 -23.80 48.59 4.26
CA PRO A 329 -22.79 49.53 3.78
C PRO A 329 -22.92 50.93 4.40
N ALA A 330 -24.12 51.32 4.84
CA ALA A 330 -24.39 52.62 5.45
C ALA A 330 -23.83 52.76 6.87
N LYS A 331 -23.74 51.68 7.65
CA LYS A 331 -23.10 51.70 8.99
C LYS A 331 -21.58 51.82 8.91
N LEU A 332 -20.99 51.59 7.74
CA LEU A 332 -19.54 51.61 7.56
C LEU A 332 -18.94 53.01 7.66
N SER A 333 -19.69 54.05 7.26
CA SER A 333 -19.25 55.45 7.37
C SER A 333 -19.08 55.87 8.83
N GLU A 334 -19.93 55.35 9.72
CA GLU A 334 -19.88 55.55 11.16
C GLU A 334 -18.72 54.74 11.80
N PHE A 335 -18.52 53.49 11.37
CA PHE A 335 -17.37 52.65 11.78
C PHE A 335 -16.01 53.23 11.39
N LYS A 336 -15.93 53.98 10.28
CA LYS A 336 -14.69 54.61 9.81
C LYS A 336 -14.20 55.74 10.73
N THR A 337 -15.05 56.24 11.63
CA THR A 337 -14.75 57.40 12.50
C THR A 337 -14.01 57.02 13.77
N LYS A 338 -14.17 55.80 14.29
CA LYS A 338 -13.48 55.32 15.50
C LYS A 338 -12.14 54.67 15.16
N THR A 339 -11.05 55.26 15.67
CA THR A 339 -9.66 54.87 15.38
C THR A 339 -9.35 53.39 15.64
N TRP A 340 -9.90 52.82 16.72
CA TRP A 340 -9.66 51.41 17.09
C TRP A 340 -10.30 50.39 16.13
N GLN A 341 -11.46 50.70 15.55
CA GLN A 341 -12.16 49.79 14.63
C GLN A 341 -11.46 49.71 13.25
N ARG A 342 -10.82 50.79 12.82
CA ARG A 342 -9.97 50.79 11.62
C ARG A 342 -8.72 49.93 11.82
N VAL A 343 -8.10 50.01 13.00
CA VAL A 343 -6.93 49.20 13.36
C VAL A 343 -7.25 47.69 13.34
N ILE A 344 -8.43 47.28 13.80
CA ILE A 344 -8.84 45.86 13.76
C ILE A 344 -9.09 45.40 12.32
N LEU A 345 -9.78 46.21 11.51
CA LEU A 345 -10.08 45.88 10.12
C LEU A 345 -8.81 45.76 9.26
N ASP A 346 -7.80 46.58 9.55
CA ASP A 346 -6.52 46.59 8.83
C ASP A 346 -5.49 45.59 9.41
N SER A 347 -5.60 45.14 10.68
CA SER A 347 -4.62 44.22 11.30
C SER A 347 -5.00 42.74 11.27
N THR A 348 -6.30 42.43 11.14
CA THR A 348 -6.79 41.03 11.20
C THR A 348 -6.28 40.21 10.01
N ALA A 349 -6.33 40.77 8.79
CA ALA A 349 -5.88 40.09 7.58
C ALA A 349 -4.37 39.77 7.58
N PRO A 350 -3.44 40.72 7.84
CA PRO A 350 -2.01 40.41 7.86
C PRO A 350 -1.62 39.45 9.00
N GLY A 351 -2.23 39.58 10.19
CA GLY A 351 -1.99 38.66 11.30
C GLY A 351 -2.40 37.22 10.98
N ALA A 352 -3.57 37.05 10.34
CA ALA A 352 -4.04 35.74 9.89
C ALA A 352 -3.18 35.14 8.77
N VAL A 353 -2.73 35.95 7.81
CA VAL A 353 -1.81 35.50 6.74
C VAL A 353 -0.49 35.02 7.34
N ILE A 354 0.10 35.78 8.27
CA ILE A 354 1.33 35.38 8.96
C ILE A 354 1.12 34.07 9.73
N LEU A 355 0.00 33.94 10.45
CA LEU A 355 -0.34 32.72 11.18
C LEU A 355 -0.43 31.50 10.25
N VAL A 356 -1.17 31.62 9.13
CA VAL A 356 -1.32 30.55 8.15
C VAL A 356 0.03 30.19 7.51
N VAL A 357 0.83 31.17 7.08
CA VAL A 357 2.12 30.92 6.43
C VAL A 357 3.08 30.22 7.39
N LEU A 358 3.19 30.67 8.64
CA LEU A 358 4.08 30.05 9.63
C LEU A 358 3.70 28.60 9.91
N PHE A 359 2.43 28.33 10.19
CA PHE A 359 1.99 26.98 10.54
C PHE A 359 1.88 26.05 9.33
N ALA A 360 1.57 26.57 8.14
CA ALA A 360 1.66 25.80 6.90
C ALA A 360 3.12 25.37 6.65
N SER A 361 4.08 26.29 6.80
CA SER A 361 5.50 25.98 6.63
C SER A 361 5.97 24.94 7.65
N LEU A 362 5.57 25.07 8.92
CA LEU A 362 5.88 24.07 9.95
C LEU A 362 5.27 22.71 9.63
N LEU A 363 4.01 22.66 9.18
CA LEU A 363 3.35 21.41 8.84
C LEU A 363 4.01 20.75 7.62
N LEU A 364 4.28 21.51 6.57
CA LEU A 364 4.98 21.03 5.37
C LEU A 364 6.38 20.51 5.72
N GLN A 365 7.12 21.20 6.59
CA GLN A 365 8.42 20.73 7.07
C GLN A 365 8.30 19.39 7.80
N LYS A 366 7.30 19.24 8.68
CA LYS A 366 7.05 18.01 9.42
C LYS A 366 6.64 16.85 8.49
N ILE A 367 5.77 17.10 7.52
CA ILE A 367 5.37 16.08 6.52
C ILE A 367 6.57 15.70 5.64
N SER A 368 7.41 16.66 5.23
CA SER A 368 8.63 16.38 4.47
C SER A 368 9.59 15.47 5.24
N GLN A 369 9.76 15.68 6.55
CA GLN A 369 10.58 14.81 7.41
C GLN A 369 10.02 13.37 7.48
N LEU A 370 8.70 13.20 7.44
CA LEU A 370 8.07 11.88 7.40
C LEU A 370 8.27 11.21 6.04
N GLN A 371 8.16 11.98 4.95
CA GLN A 371 8.38 11.49 3.59
C GLN A 371 9.80 10.93 3.40
N GLU A 372 10.81 11.53 4.04
CA GLU A 372 12.20 11.06 4.01
C GLU A 372 12.42 9.68 4.66
N ARG A 373 11.50 9.23 5.53
CA ARG A 373 11.54 7.88 6.13
C ARG A 373 11.23 6.77 5.13
N GLY A 374 10.60 7.11 4.00
CA GLY A 374 10.31 6.19 2.91
C GLY A 374 11.30 6.29 1.75
N CYS A 375 11.03 5.50 0.72
CA CYS A 375 11.70 5.55 -0.58
C CYS A 375 10.72 5.80 -1.74
N SER A 376 9.44 6.01 -1.44
CA SER A 376 8.45 6.43 -2.45
C SER A 376 8.86 7.76 -3.07
N GLU A 377 8.45 7.97 -4.32
CA GLU A 377 8.60 9.28 -4.97
C GLU A 377 7.94 10.37 -4.15
N ALA A 378 8.51 11.57 -4.21
CA ALA A 378 7.97 12.72 -3.52
C ALA A 378 6.59 13.08 -4.10
N VAL A 379 5.66 13.49 -3.25
CA VAL A 379 4.35 13.94 -3.72
C VAL A 379 4.52 15.22 -4.52
N ASP A 380 4.15 15.18 -5.80
CA ASP A 380 4.22 16.34 -6.68
C ASP A 380 3.22 17.44 -6.25
N PRO A 381 3.71 18.62 -5.82
CA PRO A 381 2.85 19.71 -5.34
C PRO A 381 2.23 20.53 -6.49
N THR A 382 2.66 20.29 -7.73
CA THR A 382 2.36 21.12 -8.91
C THR A 382 0.86 21.24 -9.15
N SER A 383 0.11 20.13 -9.06
CA SER A 383 -1.34 20.11 -9.26
C SER A 383 -2.08 21.02 -8.28
N SER A 384 -1.85 20.87 -6.97
CA SER A 384 -2.47 21.71 -5.94
C SER A 384 -2.07 23.18 -6.06
N THR A 385 -0.81 23.45 -6.39
CA THR A 385 -0.29 24.80 -6.60
C THR A 385 -0.97 25.49 -7.78
N VAL A 386 -1.09 24.81 -8.92
CA VAL A 386 -1.74 25.35 -10.12
C VAL A 386 -3.22 25.56 -9.88
N SER A 387 -3.92 24.58 -9.31
CA SER A 387 -5.36 24.69 -9.05
C SER A 387 -5.68 25.85 -8.11
N SER A 388 -4.96 26.00 -7.00
CA SER A 388 -5.17 27.10 -6.05
C SER A 388 -4.84 28.48 -6.66
N ALA A 389 -3.77 28.57 -7.45
CA ALA A 389 -3.42 29.81 -8.15
C ALA A 389 -4.49 30.22 -9.17
N VAL A 390 -4.99 29.27 -9.97
CA VAL A 390 -6.06 29.52 -10.94
C VAL A 390 -7.33 30.01 -10.22
N ILE A 391 -7.73 29.37 -9.13
CA ILE A 391 -8.92 29.78 -8.35
C ILE A 391 -8.76 31.21 -7.82
N ALA A 392 -7.60 31.55 -7.26
CA ALA A 392 -7.34 32.90 -6.74
C ALA A 392 -7.36 33.96 -7.86
N ILE A 393 -6.72 33.68 -9.00
CA ILE A 393 -6.65 34.60 -10.14
C ILE A 393 -8.03 34.81 -10.76
N VAL A 394 -8.77 33.73 -11.03
CA VAL A 394 -10.12 33.80 -11.60
C VAL A 394 -11.06 34.57 -10.67
N GLY A 395 -10.98 34.33 -9.36
CA GLY A 395 -11.74 35.09 -8.36
C GLY A 395 -11.44 36.59 -8.40
N PHE A 396 -10.17 36.96 -8.50
CA PHE A 396 -9.76 38.36 -8.61
C PHE A 396 -10.24 39.00 -9.92
N SER A 397 -10.10 38.30 -11.05
CA SER A 397 -10.56 38.76 -12.37
C SER A 397 -12.08 38.95 -12.41
N ALA A 398 -12.85 38.02 -11.83
CA ALA A 398 -14.31 38.12 -11.77
C ALA A 398 -14.76 39.36 -10.99
N LEU A 399 -14.13 39.64 -9.85
CA LEU A 399 -14.44 40.84 -9.07
C LEU A 399 -14.09 42.13 -9.82
N PHE A 400 -12.95 42.14 -10.51
CA PHE A 400 -12.55 43.27 -11.34
C PHE A 400 -13.55 43.54 -12.47
N LEU A 401 -14.04 42.48 -13.14
CA LEU A 401 -15.07 42.58 -14.18
C LEU A 401 -16.42 43.04 -13.63
N CYS A 402 -16.85 42.50 -12.49
CA CYS A 402 -18.07 42.93 -11.80
C CYS A 402 -17.99 44.40 -11.40
N TYR A 403 -16.83 44.86 -10.92
CA TYR A 403 -16.57 46.24 -10.59
C TYR A 403 -16.70 47.16 -11.82
N HIS A 404 -16.02 46.84 -12.92
CA HIS A 404 -16.09 47.66 -14.14
C HIS A 404 -17.49 47.70 -14.76
N ARG A 405 -18.24 46.58 -14.72
CA ARG A 405 -19.66 46.57 -15.13
C ARG A 405 -20.52 47.45 -14.23
N GLY A 406 -20.30 47.42 -12.92
CA GLY A 406 -21.01 48.26 -11.95
C GLY A 406 -20.77 49.75 -12.18
N GLN A 407 -19.51 50.13 -12.41
CA GLN A 407 -19.14 51.53 -12.72
C GLN A 407 -19.75 52.01 -14.06
N GLY A 408 -19.79 51.13 -15.07
CA GLY A 408 -20.45 51.41 -16.35
C GLY A 408 -21.96 51.64 -16.21
N ASN A 409 -22.63 50.84 -15.36
CA ASN A 409 -24.06 51.01 -15.08
C ASN A 409 -24.37 52.28 -14.28
N GLN A 410 -23.51 52.66 -13.33
CA GLN A 410 -23.67 53.93 -12.60
C GLN A 410 -23.50 55.15 -13.51
N ARG A 411 -22.52 55.15 -14.42
CA ARG A 411 -22.36 56.21 -15.43
C ARG A 411 -23.60 56.32 -16.32
N ARG A 412 -24.08 55.20 -16.85
CA ARG A 412 -25.31 55.16 -17.67
C ARG A 412 -26.56 55.63 -16.92
N GLN A 413 -26.66 55.39 -15.62
CA GLN A 413 -27.76 55.92 -14.81
C GLN A 413 -27.62 57.41 -14.50
N GLY A 414 -26.39 57.91 -14.34
CA GLY A 414 -26.09 59.34 -14.20
C GLY A 414 -26.50 60.11 -15.44
N ASP A 415 -26.01 59.71 -16.61
CA ASP A 415 -26.34 60.33 -17.90
C ASP A 415 -27.87 60.32 -18.14
N ARG A 416 -28.55 59.22 -17.82
CA ARG A 416 -30.02 59.10 -17.98
C ARG A 416 -30.81 59.97 -16.99
N ARG A 417 -30.24 60.34 -15.84
CA ARG A 417 -30.87 61.28 -14.87
C ARG A 417 -30.61 62.72 -15.27
N GLU A 418 -29.41 63.04 -15.74
CA GLU A 418 -29.08 64.38 -16.26
C GLU A 418 -29.91 64.70 -17.51
N MET A 419 -30.08 63.73 -18.42
CA MET A 419 -30.94 63.89 -19.59
C MET A 419 -32.41 64.12 -19.20
N LYS A 420 -32.90 63.44 -18.15
CA LYS A 420 -34.26 63.68 -17.61
C LYS A 420 -34.41 65.05 -16.96
N GLN A 421 -33.40 65.52 -16.21
CA GLN A 421 -33.42 66.86 -15.62
C GLN A 421 -33.34 67.96 -16.68
N HIS A 422 -32.60 67.73 -17.77
CA HIS A 422 -32.53 68.69 -18.86
C HIS A 422 -33.86 68.80 -19.61
N SER A 423 -34.49 67.67 -19.94
CA SER A 423 -35.83 67.66 -20.56
C SER A 423 -36.92 68.23 -19.64
N GLN A 424 -36.78 68.12 -18.32
CA GLN A 424 -37.73 68.68 -17.36
C GLN A 424 -37.58 70.20 -17.20
N LYS A 425 -36.35 70.73 -17.34
CA LYS A 425 -36.09 72.18 -17.39
C LYS A 425 -36.57 72.82 -18.68
N GLU A 426 -36.38 72.18 -19.83
CA GLU A 426 -36.91 72.67 -21.11
C GLU A 426 -38.45 72.73 -21.10
N ALA A 427 -39.12 71.79 -20.42
CA ALA A 427 -40.58 71.79 -20.28
C ALA A 427 -41.11 72.83 -19.27
N GLU A 428 -40.29 73.35 -18.35
CA GLU A 428 -40.66 74.44 -17.44
C GLU A 428 -40.45 75.83 -18.09
N GLU A 429 -39.47 75.97 -19.00
CA GLU A 429 -39.18 77.21 -19.73
C GLU A 429 -40.21 77.49 -20.85
N GLU A 430 -40.94 76.46 -21.32
CA GLU A 430 -42.04 76.61 -22.30
C GLU A 430 -43.39 77.04 -21.69
N VAL A 431 -43.49 77.18 -20.35
CA VAL A 431 -44.77 77.40 -19.63
C VAL A 431 -44.84 78.76 -18.91
N GLU A 432 -43.85 79.64 -19.03
CA GLU A 432 -43.92 80.99 -18.44
C GLU A 432 -44.67 81.96 -19.39
N PRO A 433 -45.84 82.52 -19.00
CA PRO A 433 -46.56 83.47 -19.84
C PRO A 433 -46.04 84.90 -19.65
N ASP A 434 -45.89 85.59 -20.78
CA ASP A 434 -45.48 86.99 -20.94
C ASP A 434 -46.38 87.94 -20.10
N PRO A 435 -45.84 88.81 -19.22
CA PRO A 435 -46.64 89.78 -18.49
C PRO A 435 -46.93 91.03 -19.36
N GLU A 436 -48.23 91.32 -19.46
CA GLU A 436 -48.93 92.46 -20.06
C GLU A 436 -48.16 93.81 -20.11
N GLU A 437 -48.07 94.38 -21.32
CA GLU A 437 -48.03 95.83 -21.56
C GLU A 437 -49.46 96.38 -21.50
N GLU A 438 -49.81 97.19 -20.49
CA GLU A 438 -50.88 98.18 -20.61
C GLU A 438 -50.77 99.31 -19.57
N GLY A 439 -50.82 100.57 -20.04
CA GLY A 439 -51.48 101.66 -19.31
C GLY A 439 -50.63 102.80 -18.75
N LEU A 440 -50.47 103.87 -19.54
CA LEU A 440 -49.96 105.18 -19.15
C LEU A 440 -51.11 106.13 -18.76
N GLN A 441 -51.24 106.50 -17.48
CA GLN A 441 -51.58 107.84 -16.90
C GLN A 441 -52.04 107.75 -15.45
#